data_AF-A0A517Q7I2-F1
#
_entry.id   AF-A0A517Q7I2-F1
#
_cell.length_a   1.000
_cell.length_b   1.000
_cell.length_c   1.000
_cell.angle_alpha   90.00
_cell.angle_beta   90.00
_cell.angle_gamma   90.00
#
_symmetry.space_group_name_H-M   'P 1'
#
loop_
_entity.id
_entity.type
_entity.pdbx_description
1 polymer ?
#
loop_
_entity_poly.entity_id
_entity_poly.type
_entity_poly.pdbx_seq_one_letter_code
_entity_poly.pdbx_strand_id
1 'polypeptide(L)'
;MRDDVNQTFLVAYEEENTIWVGSQIDGFAGTTFDLIEDVVINENSSEQTVDLTGVDPVTEGPVVWSTWSDNPDLLPASRLAVLDEGGRPKLRFSPLAGRTGTARITVQVEDGGLDNDLATSVDNGFFGRSFVLTINAIEESLDEHVSLRVVSSPTTVAAHGEAAALPENQTWVGEWSAYWVEIWVKTENLSSAGIALVAVDLNYETEATSATEIQFGPAFTQNQSGTIDDVNGAVEQLAASTDAVDLGVNRQLLFARIKFESQEQDAVALGLEGQSLGSETPAFEVTSSLIGLGSGQGVKPLNIENTETQIWANPYDLNDDGAINFRDLIFFVSVYGTVPSESPSDDYAWVADLNQDDRVNFRDLILFVSNYGQRKGDHAKINYPDHYPEAWNQQLQVSVLPEKESGAPALTQAMADQALRDTVEEVSQELPAESQQKLTDVKIQVADLEGATVGQAVGDTIYIDVNAAGYGWFVDDTPLDHSEFQDDGQLALIALPGSDAAGLIDLWTVIRHELGHLLGYEHADAGVMEATLEPGVRKLPDWNEETDQFFASFEEEEELLSF
;
A
#
# COMPACT_ATOMS: atom_id res chain seq x y z
N MET A 1 17.44 -71.71 -7.70
CA MET A 1 16.98 -73.12 -7.77
C MET A 1 15.52 -73.18 -7.38
N ARG A 2 14.69 -73.96 -8.09
CA ARG A 2 13.30 -74.21 -7.68
C ARG A 2 13.29 -75.28 -6.58
N ASP A 3 12.75 -74.96 -5.41
CA ASP A 3 12.47 -75.95 -4.38
C ASP A 3 11.07 -76.52 -4.65
N ASP A 4 11.05 -77.71 -5.24
CA ASP A 4 9.82 -78.39 -5.63
C ASP A 4 9.00 -78.89 -4.41
N VAL A 5 9.56 -78.87 -3.20
CA VAL A 5 8.86 -79.30 -1.96
C VAL A 5 8.02 -78.17 -1.38
N ASN A 6 8.56 -76.94 -1.36
CA ASN A 6 7.89 -75.77 -0.80
C ASN A 6 7.25 -74.86 -1.86
N GLN A 7 7.42 -75.19 -3.15
CA GLN A 7 7.05 -74.34 -4.30
C GLN A 7 7.68 -72.94 -4.27
N THR A 8 8.80 -72.80 -3.56
CA THR A 8 9.59 -71.58 -3.44
C THR A 8 10.72 -71.57 -4.45
N PHE A 9 11.02 -70.41 -5.05
CA PHE A 9 12.28 -70.23 -5.76
C PHE A 9 13.33 -69.70 -4.79
N LEU A 10 14.48 -70.34 -4.74
CA LEU A 10 15.66 -69.85 -4.02
C LEU A 10 16.53 -69.10 -5.00
N VAL A 11 16.77 -67.81 -4.75
CA VAL A 11 17.79 -67.04 -5.47
C VAL A 11 19.08 -67.20 -4.68
N ALA A 12 20.13 -67.60 -5.38
CA ALA A 12 21.46 -67.75 -4.80
C ALA A 12 22.44 -67.04 -5.73
N TYR A 13 23.14 -66.06 -5.20
CA TYR A 13 24.23 -65.39 -5.89
C TYR A 13 25.49 -65.45 -5.02
N GLU A 14 26.63 -65.45 -5.69
CA GLU A 14 27.94 -65.60 -5.08
C GLU A 14 28.70 -64.28 -5.25
N GLU A 15 29.08 -63.68 -4.14
CA GLU A 15 29.88 -62.46 -4.11
C GLU A 15 30.98 -62.60 -3.06
N GLU A 16 32.22 -62.27 -3.46
CA GLU A 16 33.42 -62.30 -2.62
C GLU A 16 33.50 -63.51 -1.65
N ASN A 17 33.33 -64.72 -2.19
CA ASN A 17 33.45 -65.99 -1.46
C ASN A 17 32.30 -66.31 -0.46
N THR A 18 31.19 -65.57 -0.52
CA THR A 18 29.98 -65.80 0.29
C THR A 18 28.79 -66.11 -0.62
N ILE A 19 28.05 -67.17 -0.29
CA ILE A 19 26.81 -67.54 -1.01
C ILE A 19 25.63 -67.05 -0.19
N TRP A 20 24.91 -66.08 -0.72
CA TRP A 20 23.66 -65.59 -0.15
C TRP A 20 22.51 -66.44 -0.67
N VAL A 21 21.64 -66.92 0.22
CA VAL A 21 20.51 -67.80 -0.13
C VAL A 21 19.24 -67.23 0.49
N GLY A 22 18.32 -66.75 -0.35
CA GLY A 22 17.02 -66.23 0.04
C GLY A 22 15.87 -66.95 -0.65
N SER A 23 14.70 -66.99 0.00
CA SER A 23 13.43 -67.49 -0.56
C SER A 23 12.69 -66.34 -1.24
N GLN A 24 12.26 -66.53 -2.48
CA GLN A 24 11.37 -65.58 -3.19
C GLN A 24 10.00 -65.38 -2.49
N ILE A 25 9.63 -66.20 -1.50
CA ILE A 25 8.32 -66.09 -0.84
C ILE A 25 8.37 -65.20 0.41
N ASP A 26 9.51 -65.10 1.09
CA ASP A 26 9.63 -64.33 2.35
C ASP A 26 10.30 -62.95 2.16
N GLY A 27 10.81 -62.66 0.95
CA GLY A 27 11.56 -61.43 0.64
C GLY A 27 12.94 -61.38 1.31
N PHE A 28 13.84 -60.54 0.80
CA PHE A 28 15.08 -60.20 1.51
C PHE A 28 14.80 -59.01 2.45
N ALA A 29 15.50 -58.90 3.59
CA ALA A 29 15.43 -57.71 4.42
C ALA A 29 16.08 -56.55 3.66
N GLY A 30 15.29 -55.75 2.94
CA GLY A 30 15.80 -54.72 2.02
C GLY A 30 16.51 -53.55 2.68
N THR A 31 16.94 -52.60 1.86
CA THR A 31 17.58 -51.33 2.21
C THR A 31 16.85 -50.69 3.38
N THR A 32 17.58 -50.42 4.44
CA THR A 32 17.01 -49.78 5.64
C THR A 32 17.60 -48.39 5.83
N PHE A 33 16.93 -47.61 6.67
CA PHE A 33 17.41 -46.31 7.10
C PHE A 33 17.00 -46.05 8.55
N ASP A 34 17.67 -45.10 9.18
CA ASP A 34 17.47 -44.77 10.59
C ASP A 34 16.07 -44.22 10.86
N LEU A 35 15.70 -44.15 12.14
CA LEU A 35 14.47 -43.50 12.56
C LEU A 35 14.50 -42.02 12.12
N ILE A 36 13.38 -41.53 11.58
CA ILE A 36 13.18 -40.10 11.35
C ILE A 36 12.55 -39.53 12.63
N GLU A 37 13.17 -38.48 13.19
CA GLU A 37 12.62 -37.80 14.36
C GLU A 37 11.36 -37.01 13.99
N ASP A 38 10.46 -36.84 14.96
CA ASP A 38 9.29 -35.98 14.80
C ASP A 38 9.72 -34.55 14.53
N VAL A 39 9.02 -33.88 13.62
CA VAL A 39 9.33 -32.51 13.20
C VAL A 39 8.27 -31.57 13.72
N VAL A 40 8.69 -30.49 14.37
CA VAL A 40 7.81 -29.42 14.83
C VAL A 40 8.21 -28.14 14.12
N ILE A 41 7.24 -27.52 13.44
CA ILE A 41 7.39 -26.24 12.75
C ILE A 41 6.18 -25.34 13.08
N ASN A 42 6.26 -24.07 12.71
CA ASN A 42 5.14 -23.15 12.82
C ASN A 42 4.40 -23.05 11.48
N GLU A 43 3.14 -22.62 11.50
CA GLU A 43 2.44 -22.30 10.26
C GLU A 43 3.22 -21.28 9.41
N ASN A 44 3.04 -21.32 8.09
CA ASN A 44 3.77 -20.49 7.12
C ASN A 44 5.29 -20.71 7.07
N SER A 45 5.83 -21.75 7.73
CA SER A 45 7.24 -22.13 7.56
C SER A 45 7.55 -22.42 6.08
N SER A 46 8.71 -21.97 5.64
CA SER A 46 9.25 -22.26 4.30
C SER A 46 9.56 -23.75 4.11
N GLU A 47 9.99 -24.13 2.90
CA GLU A 47 10.32 -25.53 2.58
C GLU A 47 11.34 -26.12 3.56
N GLN A 48 11.05 -27.33 4.04
CA GLN A 48 11.86 -28.08 4.98
C GLN A 48 12.58 -29.23 4.30
N THR A 49 13.76 -29.56 4.80
CA THR A 49 14.56 -30.70 4.33
C THR A 49 15.03 -31.54 5.52
N VAL A 50 14.90 -32.86 5.42
CA VAL A 50 15.35 -33.83 6.43
C VAL A 50 16.26 -34.86 5.76
N ASP A 51 17.47 -35.01 6.27
CA ASP A 51 18.41 -36.02 5.78
C ASP A 51 17.97 -37.42 6.22
N LEU A 52 17.86 -38.35 5.27
CA LEU A 52 17.62 -39.76 5.57
C LEU A 52 18.98 -40.43 5.81
N THR A 53 19.29 -40.70 7.08
CA THR A 53 20.60 -41.20 7.53
C THR A 53 20.58 -42.70 7.80
N GLY A 54 21.76 -43.29 8.02
CA GLY A 54 21.90 -44.72 8.29
C GLY A 54 21.42 -45.61 7.16
N VAL A 55 21.49 -45.12 5.92
CA VAL A 55 21.14 -45.92 4.74
C VAL A 55 22.12 -47.07 4.64
N ASP A 56 21.65 -48.27 4.98
CA ASP A 56 22.41 -49.51 4.90
C ASP A 56 21.84 -50.30 3.71
N PRO A 57 22.42 -50.14 2.50
CA PRO A 57 21.95 -50.83 1.31
C PRO A 57 22.29 -52.29 1.44
N VAL A 58 21.30 -53.11 1.16
CA VAL A 58 21.41 -54.55 1.30
C VAL A 58 21.96 -55.19 0.03
N THR A 59 21.72 -54.53 -1.10
CA THR A 59 22.38 -54.77 -2.40
C THR A 59 22.75 -53.42 -3.00
N GLU A 60 23.80 -53.33 -3.82
CA GLU A 60 24.16 -52.09 -4.57
C GLU A 60 23.18 -51.77 -5.73
N GLY A 61 21.96 -52.30 -5.67
CA GLY A 61 20.94 -52.21 -6.71
C GLY A 61 20.16 -50.89 -6.71
N PRO A 62 19.30 -50.68 -7.73
CA PRO A 62 18.45 -49.50 -7.81
C PRO A 62 17.40 -49.50 -6.69
N VAL A 63 17.13 -48.32 -6.13
CA VAL A 63 16.08 -48.10 -5.14
C VAL A 63 15.07 -47.05 -5.62
N VAL A 64 13.82 -47.19 -5.20
CA VAL A 64 12.75 -46.21 -5.40
C VAL A 64 12.24 -45.75 -4.05
N TRP A 65 12.17 -44.43 -3.89
CA TRP A 65 11.62 -43.81 -2.70
C TRP A 65 10.17 -43.40 -2.95
N SER A 66 9.28 -43.78 -2.04
CA SER A 66 7.90 -43.32 -2.01
C SER A 66 7.60 -42.64 -0.67
N THR A 67 6.75 -41.62 -0.70
CA THR A 67 6.38 -40.87 0.50
C THR A 67 4.98 -40.34 0.41
N TRP A 68 4.27 -40.30 1.53
CA TRP A 68 2.91 -39.79 1.63
C TRP A 68 2.63 -39.23 3.03
N SER A 69 1.64 -38.35 3.07
CA SER A 69 1.05 -37.78 4.29
C SER A 69 -0.33 -38.39 4.52
N ASP A 70 -0.70 -38.65 5.77
CA ASP A 70 -2.07 -39.01 6.15
C ASP A 70 -3.04 -37.81 6.19
N ASN A 71 -2.51 -36.58 6.08
CA ASN A 71 -3.25 -35.34 6.11
C ASN A 71 -2.87 -34.45 4.91
N PRO A 72 -3.51 -34.64 3.73
CA PRO A 72 -3.21 -33.87 2.52
C PRO A 72 -3.65 -32.41 2.61
N ASP A 73 -4.56 -32.08 3.55
CA ASP A 73 -5.02 -30.72 3.83
C ASP A 73 -3.96 -29.87 4.55
N LEU A 74 -2.97 -30.52 5.17
CA LEU A 74 -1.80 -29.90 5.80
C LEU A 74 -0.59 -29.96 4.86
N LEU A 75 -0.37 -31.13 4.25
CA LEU A 75 0.77 -31.39 3.35
C LEU A 75 0.34 -32.32 2.20
N PRO A 76 0.01 -31.75 1.02
CA PRO A 76 -0.40 -32.55 -0.14
C PRO A 76 0.79 -33.30 -0.75
N ALA A 77 0.52 -34.44 -1.39
CA ALA A 77 1.55 -35.29 -1.99
C ALA A 77 2.43 -34.57 -3.04
N SER A 78 1.92 -33.53 -3.71
CA SER A 78 2.70 -32.72 -4.66
C SER A 78 3.80 -31.88 -4.02
N ARG A 79 3.76 -31.68 -2.70
CA ARG A 79 4.74 -30.90 -1.92
C ARG A 79 5.59 -31.78 -1.00
N LEU A 80 5.69 -33.07 -1.30
CA LEU A 80 6.43 -34.05 -0.51
C LEU A 80 7.20 -34.95 -1.48
N ALA A 81 8.53 -34.97 -1.37
CA ALA A 81 9.37 -35.76 -2.26
C ALA A 81 10.66 -36.20 -1.56
N VAL A 82 11.21 -37.34 -1.97
CA VAL A 82 12.57 -37.74 -1.60
C VAL A 82 13.49 -37.47 -2.79
N LEU A 83 14.58 -36.75 -2.56
CA LEU A 83 15.61 -36.46 -3.55
C LEU A 83 16.86 -37.25 -3.20
N ASP A 84 17.34 -38.09 -4.13
CA ASP A 84 18.58 -38.84 -3.94
C ASP A 84 19.77 -38.08 -4.57
N GLU A 85 20.67 -37.58 -3.72
CA GLU A 85 21.88 -36.85 -4.12
C GLU A 85 23.13 -37.77 -4.07
N GLY A 86 23.10 -38.84 -4.85
CA GLY A 86 24.24 -39.76 -5.00
C GLY A 86 24.42 -40.69 -3.80
N GLY A 87 23.34 -41.36 -3.38
CA GLY A 87 23.32 -42.26 -2.23
C GLY A 87 23.10 -41.55 -0.90
N ARG A 88 22.63 -40.29 -0.94
CA ARG A 88 22.31 -39.46 0.22
C ARG A 88 20.90 -38.91 0.06
N PRO A 89 19.88 -39.74 0.32
CA PRO A 89 18.50 -39.34 0.12
C PRO A 89 18.06 -38.32 1.17
N LYS A 90 17.30 -37.31 0.72
CA LYS A 90 16.73 -36.26 1.56
C LYS A 90 15.24 -36.16 1.33
N LEU A 91 14.47 -36.12 2.41
CA LEU A 91 13.05 -35.80 2.37
C LEU A 91 12.89 -34.29 2.29
N ARG A 92 12.20 -33.80 1.27
CA ARG A 92 11.84 -32.40 1.08
C ARG A 92 10.33 -32.24 1.18
N PHE A 93 9.89 -31.27 1.98
CA PHE A 93 8.47 -30.98 2.09
C PHE A 93 8.15 -29.50 2.33
N SER A 94 7.03 -29.04 1.76
CA SER A 94 6.51 -27.69 1.93
C SER A 94 5.05 -27.76 2.36
N PRO A 95 4.71 -27.48 3.62
CA PRO A 95 3.32 -27.42 4.05
C PRO A 95 2.52 -26.35 3.32
N LEU A 96 1.19 -26.47 3.35
CA LEU A 96 0.32 -25.39 2.89
C LEU A 96 0.34 -24.22 3.91
N ALA A 97 0.43 -22.99 3.41
CA ALA A 97 0.37 -21.78 4.23
C ALA A 97 -0.98 -21.67 4.97
N GLY A 98 -0.96 -21.11 6.18
CA GLY A 98 -2.12 -20.87 7.05
C GLY A 98 -2.80 -22.14 7.58
N ARG A 99 -2.10 -23.28 7.59
CA ARG A 99 -2.62 -24.56 8.08
C ARG A 99 -1.87 -24.99 9.33
N THR A 100 -2.61 -25.53 10.29
CA THR A 100 -2.10 -25.98 11.58
C THR A 100 -2.60 -27.40 11.89
N GLY A 101 -1.94 -28.07 12.83
CA GLY A 101 -2.28 -29.42 13.25
C GLY A 101 -1.16 -30.42 13.00
N THR A 102 -1.50 -31.70 12.96
CA THR A 102 -0.51 -32.78 12.84
C THR A 102 -0.75 -33.62 11.59
N ALA A 103 0.33 -34.09 10.97
CA ALA A 103 0.33 -35.08 9.91
C ALA A 103 1.34 -36.19 10.22
N ARG A 104 1.00 -37.44 9.97
CA ARG A 104 1.96 -38.55 9.95
C ARG A 104 2.50 -38.69 8.53
N ILE A 105 3.79 -38.44 8.38
CA ILE A 105 4.49 -38.64 7.12
C ILE A 105 5.11 -40.03 7.15
N THR A 106 4.93 -40.79 6.08
CA THR A 106 5.61 -42.08 5.88
C THR A 106 6.55 -41.97 4.71
N VAL A 107 7.77 -42.46 4.90
CA VAL A 107 8.79 -42.61 3.88
C VAL A 107 9.07 -44.10 3.74
N GLN A 108 9.04 -44.61 2.52
CA GLN A 108 9.31 -45.99 2.20
C GLN A 108 10.34 -46.08 1.08
N VAL A 109 11.31 -46.96 1.27
CA VAL A 109 12.25 -47.37 0.23
C VAL A 109 11.84 -48.76 -0.26
N GLU A 110 11.82 -48.90 -1.58
CA GLU A 110 11.71 -50.15 -2.31
C GLU A 110 13.06 -50.41 -2.98
N ASP A 111 13.63 -51.60 -2.78
CA ASP A 111 14.80 -52.06 -3.53
C ASP A 111 14.45 -53.22 -4.46
N GLY A 112 15.30 -53.45 -5.46
CA GLY A 112 15.15 -54.54 -6.42
C GLY A 112 15.56 -55.91 -5.89
N GLY A 113 15.62 -56.13 -4.58
CA GLY A 113 15.89 -57.45 -4.00
C GLY A 113 17.22 -58.07 -4.44
N LEU A 114 17.21 -59.38 -4.67
CA LEU A 114 18.42 -60.17 -4.97
C LEU A 114 18.81 -60.11 -6.45
N ASP A 115 17.86 -59.81 -7.34
CA ASP A 115 18.13 -59.67 -8.78
C ASP A 115 18.41 -58.23 -9.23
N ASN A 116 18.27 -57.26 -8.32
CA ASN A 116 18.45 -55.83 -8.54
C ASN A 116 17.52 -55.26 -9.64
N ASP A 117 16.36 -55.87 -9.86
CA ASP A 117 15.37 -55.44 -10.85
C ASP A 117 14.03 -55.09 -10.19
N LEU A 118 13.75 -53.80 -10.09
CA LEU A 118 12.50 -53.30 -9.50
C LEU A 118 11.23 -53.74 -10.28
N ALA A 119 11.36 -54.19 -11.53
CA ALA A 119 10.22 -54.69 -12.30
C ALA A 119 9.77 -56.08 -11.84
N THR A 120 10.65 -56.85 -11.19
CA THR A 120 10.37 -58.19 -10.64
C THR A 120 9.98 -58.11 -9.17
N SER A 121 8.84 -57.46 -8.90
CA SER A 121 8.26 -57.20 -7.55
C SER A 121 8.14 -58.35 -6.54
N VAL A 122 8.48 -59.59 -6.89
CA VAL A 122 8.37 -60.76 -6.01
C VAL A 122 9.43 -60.75 -4.91
N ASP A 123 10.66 -60.29 -5.19
CA ASP A 123 11.75 -60.23 -4.21
C ASP A 123 12.14 -58.82 -3.76
N ASN A 124 11.44 -57.79 -4.26
CA ASN A 124 11.64 -56.41 -3.82
C ASN A 124 11.52 -56.27 -2.30
N GLY A 125 12.51 -55.63 -1.69
CA GLY A 125 12.51 -55.30 -0.28
C GLY A 125 11.79 -53.98 -0.03
N PHE A 126 10.87 -53.96 0.93
CA PHE A 126 10.19 -52.73 1.36
C PHE A 126 10.52 -52.42 2.80
N PHE A 127 10.99 -51.20 3.04
CA PHE A 127 11.22 -50.70 4.39
C PHE A 127 10.69 -49.28 4.52
N GLY A 128 10.02 -48.98 5.63
CA GLY A 128 9.46 -47.66 5.84
C GLY A 128 9.54 -47.18 7.28
N ARG A 129 9.62 -45.86 7.43
CA ARG A 129 9.52 -45.15 8.70
C ARG A 129 8.45 -44.10 8.61
N SER A 130 7.82 -43.84 9.73
CA SER A 130 6.89 -42.73 9.86
C SER A 130 7.31 -41.85 11.03
N PHE A 131 7.10 -40.55 10.87
CA PHE A 131 7.28 -39.54 11.90
C PHE A 131 6.06 -38.60 11.91
N VAL A 132 5.88 -37.87 13.00
CA VAL A 132 4.83 -36.86 13.13
C VAL A 132 5.41 -35.50 12.76
N LEU A 133 4.78 -34.85 11.79
CA LEU A 133 4.92 -33.43 11.54
C LEU A 133 3.86 -32.69 12.36
N THR A 134 4.28 -31.81 13.26
CA THR A 134 3.40 -30.90 13.99
C THR A 134 3.61 -29.49 13.45
N ILE A 135 2.54 -28.87 12.98
CA ILE A 135 2.51 -27.47 12.58
C ILE A 135 1.72 -26.71 13.62
N ASN A 136 2.43 -25.99 14.47
CA ASN A 136 1.81 -25.17 15.49
C ASN A 136 1.17 -23.94 14.85
N ALA A 137 -0.01 -23.58 15.33
CA ALA A 137 -0.53 -22.24 15.12
C ALA A 137 0.47 -21.25 15.69
N ILE A 138 0.68 -20.16 14.97
CA ILE A 138 1.29 -19.00 15.58
C ILE A 138 0.20 -18.34 16.42
N GLU A 139 0.53 -18.05 17.67
CA GLU A 139 -0.40 -17.35 18.56
C GLU A 139 -0.45 -15.89 18.13
N GLU A 140 -1.47 -15.57 17.34
CA GLU A 140 -1.83 -14.20 17.02
C GLU A 140 -2.59 -13.59 18.20
N SER A 141 -2.24 -12.37 18.57
CA SER A 141 -2.80 -11.65 19.70
C SER A 141 -3.56 -10.41 19.27
N LEU A 142 -4.66 -10.15 19.97
CA LEU A 142 -5.45 -8.92 19.87
C LEU A 142 -5.04 -7.88 20.91
N ASP A 143 -4.20 -8.24 21.89
CA ASP A 143 -3.76 -7.33 22.95
C ASP A 143 -2.49 -6.57 22.55
N GLU A 144 -1.73 -7.09 21.58
CA GLU A 144 -0.50 -6.47 21.10
C GLU A 144 -0.73 -5.69 19.81
N HIS A 145 -0.17 -4.49 19.75
CA HIS A 145 -0.32 -3.55 18.65
C HIS A 145 1.05 -3.13 18.11
N VAL A 146 1.12 -2.99 16.80
CA VAL A 146 2.22 -2.34 16.08
C VAL A 146 1.62 -1.19 15.28
N SER A 147 2.17 0.01 15.42
CA SER A 147 1.72 1.20 14.68
C SER A 147 2.91 1.90 14.03
N LEU A 148 2.76 2.27 12.76
CA LEU A 148 3.73 3.09 12.03
C LEU A 148 3.30 4.56 12.04
N ARG A 149 4.25 5.48 12.21
CA ARG A 149 4.01 6.92 12.06
C ARG A 149 5.13 7.58 11.26
N VAL A 150 4.77 8.30 10.21
CA VAL A 150 5.68 9.16 9.47
C VAL A 150 5.77 10.51 10.17
N VAL A 151 6.99 10.94 10.49
CA VAL A 151 7.27 12.22 11.15
C VAL A 151 8.44 12.94 10.49
N SER A 152 8.33 14.26 10.33
CA SER A 152 9.40 15.10 9.76
C SER A 152 10.60 15.26 10.68
N SER A 153 10.41 15.04 11.98
CA SER A 153 11.49 15.02 12.97
C SER A 153 11.23 13.96 14.05
N PRO A 154 12.27 13.33 14.60
CA PRO A 154 12.11 12.26 15.57
C PRO A 154 11.28 12.69 16.79
N THR A 155 10.27 11.89 17.16
CA THR A 155 9.36 12.20 18.26
C THR A 155 10.11 12.31 19.60
N THR A 156 9.74 13.28 20.42
CA THR A 156 10.33 13.36 21.77
C THR A 156 9.67 12.32 22.68
N VAL A 157 10.48 11.46 23.29
CA VAL A 157 10.01 10.34 24.15
C VAL A 157 10.54 10.46 25.58
N ALA A 158 9.90 9.74 26.51
CA ALA A 158 10.42 9.59 27.86
C ALA A 158 11.74 8.80 27.90
N ALA A 159 12.37 8.71 29.08
CA ALA A 159 13.69 8.08 29.25
C ALA A 159 13.81 6.64 28.69
N HIS A 160 12.71 5.88 28.70
CA HIS A 160 12.65 4.51 28.18
C HIS A 160 11.92 4.40 26.83
N GLY A 161 11.71 5.50 26.11
CA GLY A 161 11.05 5.47 24.81
C GLY A 161 9.52 5.48 24.86
N GLU A 162 8.91 5.65 26.04
CA GLU A 162 7.46 5.70 26.15
C GLU A 162 6.87 7.08 25.80
N ALA A 163 5.68 7.07 25.20
CA ALA A 163 4.82 8.22 24.98
C ALA A 163 3.39 7.94 25.48
N ALA A 164 2.65 9.01 25.78
CA ALA A 164 1.26 8.89 26.24
C ALA A 164 0.28 8.61 25.09
N ALA A 165 0.60 9.10 23.90
CA ALA A 165 -0.15 8.91 22.66
C ALA A 165 0.85 8.79 21.50
N LEU A 166 0.37 8.25 20.36
CA LEU A 166 1.13 8.24 19.13
C LEU A 166 1.30 9.68 18.62
N PRO A 167 2.44 10.00 17.97
CA PRO A 167 2.57 11.27 17.26
C PRO A 167 1.56 11.34 16.10
N GLU A 168 1.26 12.56 15.67
CA GLU A 168 0.49 12.81 14.46
C GLU A 168 1.25 12.28 13.24
N ASN A 169 0.52 11.64 12.33
CA ASN A 169 1.08 11.13 11.09
C ASN A 169 1.18 12.25 10.05
N GLN A 170 2.30 12.36 9.35
CA GLN A 170 2.36 13.24 8.18
C GLN A 170 1.54 12.63 7.04
N THR A 171 0.58 13.38 6.51
CA THR A 171 -0.17 13.00 5.31
C THR A 171 0.66 13.19 4.05
N TRP A 172 1.62 14.12 4.08
CA TRP A 172 2.54 14.35 2.98
C TRP A 172 3.96 14.70 3.46
N VAL A 173 4.94 14.46 2.60
CA VAL A 173 6.32 14.96 2.70
C VAL A 173 6.80 15.45 1.33
N GLY A 174 7.68 16.45 1.30
CA GLY A 174 8.30 16.88 0.04
C GLY A 174 9.43 15.93 -0.35
N GLU A 175 9.60 15.65 -1.64
CA GLU A 175 10.56 14.65 -2.13
C GLU A 175 12.00 14.86 -1.67
N TRP A 176 12.46 16.09 -1.40
CA TRP A 176 13.84 16.31 -0.94
C TRP A 176 13.97 16.35 0.59
N SER A 177 12.87 16.12 1.30
CA SER A 177 12.83 16.16 2.76
C SER A 177 13.30 14.85 3.35
N ALA A 178 14.14 14.94 4.38
CA ALA A 178 14.40 13.80 5.25
C ALA A 178 13.25 13.65 6.25
N TYR A 179 12.78 12.42 6.46
CA TYR A 179 11.74 12.09 7.43
C TYR A 179 12.04 10.75 8.12
N TRP A 180 11.21 10.39 9.09
CA TRP A 180 11.36 9.17 9.87
C TRP A 180 10.06 8.39 9.86
N VAL A 181 10.17 7.08 9.62
CA VAL A 181 9.11 6.11 9.93
C VAL A 181 9.40 5.57 11.33
N GLU A 182 8.55 5.92 12.30
CA GLU A 182 8.62 5.43 13.66
C GLU A 182 7.73 4.20 13.84
N ILE A 183 8.31 3.14 14.39
CA ILE A 183 7.62 1.89 14.71
C ILE A 183 7.32 1.91 16.21
N TRP A 184 6.04 1.93 16.55
CA TRP A 184 5.53 1.95 17.91
C TRP A 184 4.90 0.61 18.25
N VAL A 185 5.10 0.16 19.48
CA VAL A 185 4.50 -1.06 20.01
C VAL A 185 3.78 -0.80 21.32
N LYS A 186 2.73 -1.57 21.56
CA LYS A 186 1.94 -1.53 22.79
C LYS A 186 1.41 -2.92 23.11
N THR A 187 1.25 -3.22 24.39
CA THR A 187 0.48 -4.38 24.88
C THR A 187 -0.63 -3.91 25.82
N GLU A 188 -1.83 -4.42 25.63
CA GLU A 188 -2.98 -4.26 26.53
C GLU A 188 -3.05 -5.39 27.58
N ASN A 189 -2.15 -6.37 27.49
CA ASN A 189 -2.06 -7.45 28.45
C ASN A 189 -1.48 -6.97 29.78
N LEU A 190 -2.38 -6.58 30.68
CA LEU A 190 -2.06 -6.09 32.03
C LEU A 190 -1.40 -7.12 32.95
N SER A 191 -1.44 -8.40 32.58
CA SER A 191 -0.79 -9.47 33.34
C SER A 191 0.63 -9.77 32.85
N SER A 192 1.03 -9.19 31.72
CA SER A 192 2.39 -9.29 31.20
C SER A 192 3.37 -8.46 32.04
N ALA A 193 4.66 -8.81 31.95
CA ALA A 193 5.74 -8.00 32.50
C ALA A 193 6.18 -6.86 31.54
N GLY A 194 5.34 -6.52 30.55
CA GLY A 194 5.67 -5.60 29.47
C GLY A 194 6.42 -6.25 28.30
N ILE A 195 6.72 -5.41 27.31
CA ILE A 195 7.41 -5.77 26.08
C ILE A 195 8.92 -5.91 26.37
N ALA A 196 9.48 -7.06 26.01
CA ALA A 196 10.89 -7.41 26.21
C ALA A 196 11.66 -7.61 24.89
N LEU A 197 10.96 -7.95 23.81
CA LEU A 197 11.53 -8.13 22.48
C LEU A 197 10.56 -7.63 21.43
N VAL A 198 11.08 -7.06 20.35
CA VAL A 198 10.30 -6.76 19.15
C VAL A 198 11.15 -7.17 17.95
N ALA A 199 10.50 -7.80 16.97
CA ALA A 199 11.05 -8.01 15.63
C ALA A 199 10.00 -7.63 14.60
N VAL A 200 10.40 -6.90 13.58
CA VAL A 200 9.56 -6.43 12.48
C VAL A 200 10.35 -6.54 11.17
N ASP A 201 9.69 -6.93 10.09
CA ASP A 201 10.17 -6.73 8.72
C ASP A 201 9.24 -5.73 8.03
N LEU A 202 9.79 -4.77 7.28
CA LEU A 202 9.07 -3.69 6.63
C LEU A 202 9.41 -3.65 5.14
N ASN A 203 8.40 -3.51 4.30
CA ASN A 203 8.56 -3.20 2.88
C ASN A 203 8.11 -1.76 2.58
N TYR A 204 8.66 -1.17 1.52
CA TYR A 204 8.30 0.14 0.98
C TYR A 204 8.65 0.24 -0.52
N GLU A 205 7.99 1.13 -1.24
CA GLU A 205 8.29 1.46 -2.63
C GLU A 205 9.45 2.46 -2.71
N THR A 206 10.43 2.16 -3.56
CA THR A 206 11.73 2.85 -3.57
C THR A 206 11.81 3.95 -4.62
N GLU A 207 10.77 4.16 -5.42
CA GLU A 207 10.83 5.08 -6.57
C GLU A 207 11.07 6.53 -6.11
N ALA A 208 10.52 6.91 -4.96
CA ALA A 208 10.58 8.28 -4.44
C ALA A 208 11.47 8.46 -3.20
N THR A 209 11.95 7.38 -2.59
CA THR A 209 12.64 7.45 -1.31
C THR A 209 13.51 6.23 -1.01
N SER A 210 14.60 6.46 -0.28
CA SER A 210 15.46 5.42 0.25
C SER A 210 15.54 5.41 1.77
N ALA A 211 15.54 4.22 2.37
CA ALA A 211 15.90 4.05 3.78
C ALA A 211 17.43 4.20 3.95
N THR A 212 17.88 4.99 4.93
CA THR A 212 19.32 5.28 5.09
C THR A 212 19.88 5.00 6.48
N GLU A 213 19.04 5.00 7.51
CA GLU A 213 19.49 4.85 8.90
C GLU A 213 18.42 4.14 9.76
N ILE A 214 18.86 3.26 10.66
CA ILE A 214 18.00 2.65 11.70
C ILE A 214 18.43 3.19 13.06
N GLN A 215 17.47 3.68 13.84
CA GLN A 215 17.67 4.07 15.24
C GLN A 215 16.71 3.32 16.16
N PHE A 216 17.25 2.52 17.08
CA PHE A 216 16.42 1.84 18.07
C PHE A 216 15.92 2.79 19.16
N GLY A 217 14.73 2.50 19.67
CA GLY A 217 14.13 3.18 20.80
C GLY A 217 14.99 3.04 22.07
N PRO A 218 14.95 4.03 22.98
CA PRO A 218 15.88 4.10 24.13
C PRO A 218 15.93 2.86 25.03
N ALA A 219 14.85 2.08 25.13
CA ALA A 219 14.81 0.88 25.95
C ALA A 219 15.47 -0.34 25.28
N PHE A 220 15.53 -0.40 23.96
CA PHE A 220 15.92 -1.58 23.19
C PHE A 220 17.43 -1.64 22.95
N THR A 221 18.21 -1.90 23.99
CA THR A 221 19.69 -1.84 23.92
C THR A 221 20.38 -3.19 23.69
N GLN A 222 19.64 -4.30 23.65
CA GLN A 222 20.17 -5.66 23.56
C GLN A 222 19.81 -6.31 22.21
N ASN A 223 20.70 -7.14 21.67
CA ASN A 223 20.47 -7.95 20.47
C ASN A 223 19.90 -7.16 19.27
N GLN A 224 20.39 -5.93 19.06
CA GLN A 224 19.99 -5.10 17.94
C GLN A 224 20.46 -5.71 16.62
N SER A 225 19.53 -5.90 15.68
CA SER A 225 19.76 -6.32 14.30
C SER A 225 18.85 -5.55 13.36
N GLY A 226 19.24 -5.43 12.10
CA GLY A 226 18.44 -4.78 11.06
C GLY A 226 19.31 -4.55 9.84
N THR A 227 18.80 -4.89 8.67
CA THR A 227 19.47 -4.72 7.38
C THR A 227 18.55 -3.93 6.47
N ILE A 228 19.06 -2.84 5.91
CA ILE A 228 18.37 -2.10 4.85
C ILE A 228 18.78 -2.70 3.52
N ASP A 229 17.80 -3.23 2.78
CA ASP A 229 17.92 -3.61 1.37
C ASP A 229 17.09 -2.64 0.52
N ASP A 230 17.67 -1.46 0.32
CA ASP A 230 17.02 -0.36 -0.41
C ASP A 230 16.73 -0.71 -1.86
N VAL A 231 17.50 -1.60 -2.48
CA VAL A 231 17.29 -2.01 -3.88
C VAL A 231 15.99 -2.78 -4.05
N ASN A 232 15.58 -3.52 -3.03
CA ASN A 232 14.34 -4.31 -3.03
C ASN A 232 13.24 -3.68 -2.15
N GLY A 233 13.45 -2.47 -1.63
CA GLY A 233 12.47 -1.78 -0.80
C GLY A 233 12.16 -2.50 0.51
N ALA A 234 13.18 -3.04 1.17
CA ALA A 234 12.99 -3.85 2.38
C ALA A 234 13.90 -3.44 3.53
N VAL A 235 13.37 -3.50 4.75
CA VAL A 235 14.12 -3.48 6.00
C VAL A 235 13.88 -4.79 6.72
N GLU A 236 14.89 -5.66 6.69
CA GLU A 236 14.80 -7.04 7.14
C GLU A 236 15.52 -7.27 8.47
N GLN A 237 15.03 -8.26 9.21
CA GLN A 237 15.59 -8.71 10.49
C GLN A 237 15.72 -7.56 11.49
N LEU A 238 14.83 -6.57 11.44
CA LEU A 238 14.83 -5.46 12.37
C LEU A 238 14.31 -5.96 13.72
N ALA A 239 15.23 -6.24 14.64
CA ALA A 239 14.90 -6.81 15.93
C ALA A 239 15.77 -6.20 17.03
N ALA A 240 15.19 -6.09 18.22
CA ALA A 240 15.93 -5.75 19.42
C ALA A 240 15.18 -6.20 20.67
N SER A 241 15.89 -6.19 21.80
CA SER A 241 15.38 -6.61 23.11
C SER A 241 15.78 -5.64 24.21
N THR A 242 15.06 -5.72 25.33
CA THR A 242 15.26 -4.92 26.53
C THR A 242 15.19 -5.79 27.78
N ASP A 243 15.99 -5.45 28.80
CA ASP A 243 15.92 -6.06 30.12
C ASP A 243 15.02 -5.26 31.09
N ALA A 244 14.48 -4.13 30.63
CA ALA A 244 13.54 -3.33 31.40
C ALA A 244 12.17 -4.00 31.44
N VAL A 245 11.47 -3.82 32.56
CA VAL A 245 10.14 -4.39 32.81
C VAL A 245 9.08 -3.29 32.78
N ASP A 246 7.82 -3.71 32.65
CA ASP A 246 6.62 -2.87 32.67
C ASP A 246 6.52 -1.87 31.50
N LEU A 247 7.32 -2.04 30.44
CA LEU A 247 7.31 -1.16 29.28
C LEU A 247 6.19 -1.52 28.30
N GLY A 248 5.54 -0.49 27.74
CA GLY A 248 4.54 -0.65 26.68
C GLY A 248 3.17 -1.18 27.16
N VAL A 249 3.01 -1.43 28.47
CA VAL A 249 1.72 -1.83 29.04
C VAL A 249 0.79 -0.61 29.07
N ASN A 250 -0.24 -0.62 28.23
CA ASN A 250 -1.17 0.51 28.04
C ASN A 250 -0.51 1.84 27.68
N ARG A 251 0.71 1.82 27.12
CA ARG A 251 1.46 3.00 26.70
C ARG A 251 2.16 2.72 25.38
N GLN A 252 2.38 3.78 24.60
CA GLN A 252 3.10 3.68 23.33
C GLN A 252 4.58 3.58 23.63
N LEU A 253 5.23 2.51 23.19
CA LEU A 253 6.66 2.30 23.34
C LEU A 253 7.32 2.37 21.97
N LEU A 254 8.26 3.31 21.80
CA LEU A 254 9.04 3.40 20.57
C LEU A 254 9.98 2.20 20.45
N PHE A 255 9.78 1.38 19.41
CA PHE A 255 10.67 0.26 19.10
C PHE A 255 11.88 0.72 18.30
N ALA A 256 11.65 1.34 17.16
CA ALA A 256 12.70 1.79 16.25
C ALA A 256 12.21 2.94 15.37
N ARG A 257 13.15 3.60 14.73
CA ARG A 257 12.94 4.60 13.68
C ARG A 257 13.77 4.22 12.49
N ILE A 258 13.22 4.39 11.31
CA ILE A 258 13.94 4.26 10.05
C ILE A 258 13.94 5.63 9.40
N LYS A 259 15.12 6.14 9.10
CA LYS A 259 15.27 7.41 8.39
C LYS A 259 15.09 7.16 6.91
N PHE A 260 14.28 7.99 6.29
CA PHE A 260 14.08 8.03 4.86
C PHE A 260 14.57 9.37 4.33
N GLU A 261 15.30 9.31 3.23
CA GLU A 261 15.87 10.44 2.52
C GLU A 261 15.74 10.18 1.03
N SER A 262 15.88 11.22 0.22
CA SER A 262 15.82 11.07 -1.22
C SER A 262 17.21 11.10 -1.81
N GLN A 263 17.57 10.02 -2.49
CA GLN A 263 18.87 9.81 -3.12
C GLN A 263 18.84 10.19 -4.61
N GLU A 264 19.98 10.04 -5.30
CA GLU A 264 20.10 10.44 -6.71
C GLU A 264 19.23 9.59 -7.65
N GLN A 265 18.92 8.34 -7.27
CA GLN A 265 18.08 7.44 -8.05
C GLN A 265 16.58 7.66 -7.82
N ASP A 266 16.22 8.33 -6.73
CA ASP A 266 14.83 8.57 -6.35
C ASP A 266 14.31 9.78 -7.15
N ALA A 267 13.04 9.78 -7.53
CA ALA A 267 12.42 10.91 -8.21
C ALA A 267 10.90 10.92 -8.04
N VAL A 268 10.33 12.12 -7.94
CA VAL A 268 8.90 12.35 -8.13
C VAL A 268 8.77 13.40 -9.21
N ALA A 269 8.19 13.02 -10.36
CA ALA A 269 8.15 13.89 -11.52
C ALA A 269 7.22 15.11 -11.30
N LEU A 270 7.58 16.26 -11.85
CA LEU A 270 6.78 17.49 -11.74
C LEU A 270 5.43 17.50 -12.50
N GLY A 271 5.11 16.46 -13.27
CA GLY A 271 3.82 16.33 -13.96
C GLY A 271 3.50 17.45 -14.97
N LEU A 272 4.52 17.98 -15.67
CA LEU A 272 4.40 19.15 -16.56
C LEU A 272 3.32 19.03 -17.64
N GLU A 273 3.15 17.84 -18.26
CA GLU A 273 2.16 17.63 -19.33
C GLU A 273 0.70 17.71 -18.83
N GLY A 274 0.46 17.45 -17.55
CA GLY A 274 -0.87 17.45 -16.94
C GLY A 274 -1.16 18.68 -16.08
N GLN A 275 -0.22 19.62 -15.99
CA GLN A 275 -0.28 20.77 -15.08
C GLN A 275 -0.67 20.38 -13.63
N SER A 276 -0.12 19.28 -13.14
CA SER A 276 -0.34 18.76 -11.79
C SER A 276 1.01 18.37 -11.19
N LEU A 277 1.19 18.64 -9.91
CA LEU A 277 2.40 18.26 -9.21
C LEU A 277 2.38 16.76 -8.97
N GLY A 278 3.37 16.01 -9.46
CA GLY A 278 3.39 14.56 -9.24
C GLY A 278 3.53 14.21 -7.75
N SER A 279 2.99 13.03 -7.41
CA SER A 279 3.16 12.40 -6.11
C SER A 279 3.37 10.91 -6.23
N GLU A 280 4.06 10.33 -5.26
CA GLU A 280 4.25 8.89 -5.12
C GLU A 280 3.84 8.44 -3.71
N THR A 281 3.39 7.19 -3.59
CA THR A 281 3.04 6.59 -2.30
C THR A 281 4.03 5.46 -1.96
N PRO A 282 4.89 5.63 -0.94
CA PRO A 282 5.91 4.65 -0.57
C PRO A 282 5.36 3.36 0.07
N ALA A 283 4.05 3.27 0.32
CA ALA A 283 3.35 2.06 0.78
C ALA A 283 4.08 1.25 1.88
N PHE A 284 4.32 1.88 3.04
CA PHE A 284 4.99 1.21 4.17
C PHE A 284 4.16 0.05 4.72
N GLU A 285 4.63 -1.18 4.53
CA GLU A 285 3.92 -2.40 4.92
C GLU A 285 4.75 -3.28 5.86
N VAL A 286 4.21 -3.59 7.03
CA VAL A 286 4.80 -4.60 7.92
C VAL A 286 4.49 -5.99 7.40
N THR A 287 5.51 -6.70 6.89
CA THR A 287 5.36 -8.04 6.31
C THR A 287 5.51 -9.16 7.35
N SER A 288 6.21 -8.87 8.44
CA SER A 288 6.41 -9.78 9.56
C SER A 288 6.50 -8.99 10.85
N SER A 289 5.91 -9.51 11.92
CA SER A 289 6.01 -8.90 13.24
C SER A 289 5.99 -9.96 14.35
N LEU A 290 6.71 -9.68 15.43
CA LEU A 290 6.77 -10.49 16.63
C LEU A 290 7.00 -9.57 17.83
N ILE A 291 6.14 -9.69 18.84
CA ILE A 291 6.33 -9.04 20.14
C ILE A 291 6.59 -10.13 21.16
N GLY A 292 7.73 -10.03 21.86
CA GLY A 292 8.08 -10.88 22.98
C GLY A 292 7.75 -10.18 24.29
N LEU A 293 6.95 -10.82 25.14
CA LEU A 293 6.64 -10.33 26.48
C LEU A 293 7.68 -10.85 27.48
N GLY A 294 7.87 -10.16 28.62
CA GLY A 294 8.88 -10.51 29.63
C GLY A 294 8.77 -11.92 30.25
N SER A 295 7.72 -12.69 29.93
CA SER A 295 7.57 -14.11 30.24
C SER A 295 8.34 -15.04 29.28
N GLY A 296 8.93 -14.51 28.20
CA GLY A 296 9.56 -15.28 27.12
C GLY A 296 8.56 -15.79 26.08
N GLN A 297 7.28 -15.41 26.17
CA GLN A 297 6.27 -15.72 25.16
C GLN A 297 6.40 -14.73 24.00
N GLY A 298 6.58 -15.25 22.79
CA GLY A 298 6.50 -14.48 21.55
C GLY A 298 5.10 -14.60 20.95
N VAL A 299 4.48 -13.47 20.61
CA VAL A 299 3.16 -13.38 19.99
C VAL A 299 3.24 -12.57 18.71
N LYS A 300 2.38 -12.89 17.75
CA LYS A 300 2.21 -12.07 16.54
C LYS A 300 1.02 -11.13 16.73
N PRO A 301 1.17 -9.82 16.60
CA PRO A 301 0.04 -8.90 16.73
C PRO A 301 -0.87 -8.99 15.50
N LEU A 302 -2.18 -9.06 15.71
CA LEU A 302 -3.16 -8.90 14.62
C LEU A 302 -3.39 -7.40 14.32
N ASN A 303 -3.21 -6.54 15.31
CA ASN A 303 -3.47 -5.11 15.20
C ASN A 303 -2.23 -4.38 14.67
N ILE A 304 -2.07 -4.37 13.35
CA ILE A 304 -1.01 -3.64 12.66
C ILE A 304 -1.65 -2.41 11.99
N GLU A 305 -1.26 -1.22 12.44
CA GLU A 305 -1.64 0.06 11.83
C GLU A 305 -0.50 0.55 10.94
N ASN A 306 -0.63 0.33 9.63
CA ASN A 306 0.25 0.95 8.63
C ASN A 306 -0.06 2.45 8.48
N THR A 307 0.77 3.15 7.73
CA THR A 307 0.66 4.59 7.50
C THR A 307 0.46 4.90 6.03
N GLU A 308 -0.36 5.90 5.74
CA GLU A 308 -0.54 6.48 4.41
C GLU A 308 0.09 7.88 4.41
N THR A 309 1.04 8.09 3.52
CA THR A 309 1.75 9.36 3.35
C THR A 309 2.14 9.48 1.89
N GLN A 310 1.93 10.63 1.27
CA GLN A 310 2.38 10.91 -0.10
C GLN A 310 3.70 11.67 -0.12
N ILE A 311 4.52 11.41 -1.14
CA ILE A 311 5.75 12.15 -1.41
C ILE A 311 5.52 13.02 -2.64
N TRP A 312 5.61 14.33 -2.50
CA TRP A 312 5.30 15.28 -3.58
C TRP A 312 6.54 15.87 -4.23
N ALA A 313 6.46 16.10 -5.54
CA ALA A 313 7.53 16.70 -6.33
C ALA A 313 7.92 18.10 -5.85
N ASN A 314 9.15 18.53 -6.12
CA ASN A 314 9.66 19.84 -5.72
C ASN A 314 9.49 20.91 -6.81
N PRO A 315 8.49 21.82 -6.72
CA PRO A 315 8.16 22.79 -7.78
C PRO A 315 9.26 23.82 -8.05
N TYR A 316 10.28 23.92 -7.19
CA TYR A 316 11.41 24.83 -7.41
C TYR A 316 12.45 24.27 -8.39
N ASP A 317 12.50 22.96 -8.59
CA ASP A 317 13.43 22.28 -9.51
C ASP A 317 12.77 22.08 -10.87
N LEU A 318 12.44 23.20 -11.54
CA LEU A 318 11.59 23.23 -12.73
C LEU A 318 12.02 22.27 -13.85
N ASN A 319 13.32 22.00 -13.97
CA ASN A 319 13.84 21.10 -15.00
C ASN A 319 14.11 19.66 -14.51
N ASP A 320 13.70 19.34 -13.28
CA ASP A 320 13.80 18.02 -12.65
C ASP A 320 15.23 17.44 -12.72
N ASP A 321 16.26 18.30 -12.55
CA ASP A 321 17.69 17.93 -12.61
C ASP A 321 18.35 17.73 -11.23
N GLY A 322 17.55 17.79 -10.17
CA GLY A 322 17.94 17.56 -8.78
C GLY A 322 18.64 18.75 -8.13
N ALA A 323 18.55 19.95 -8.72
CA ALA A 323 19.28 21.12 -8.25
C ALA A 323 18.60 22.44 -8.62
N ILE A 324 18.09 23.17 -7.62
CA ILE A 324 17.51 24.50 -7.80
C ILE A 324 18.61 25.51 -8.12
N ASN A 325 18.78 25.87 -9.39
CA ASN A 325 19.90 26.69 -9.85
C ASN A 325 19.54 27.64 -11.01
N PHE A 326 20.57 28.15 -11.71
CA PHE A 326 20.38 29.13 -12.77
C PHE A 326 19.61 28.55 -13.98
N ARG A 327 19.57 27.22 -14.14
CA ARG A 327 18.80 26.54 -15.18
C ARG A 327 17.31 26.68 -14.92
N ASP A 328 16.87 26.44 -13.69
CA ASP A 328 15.48 26.65 -13.26
C ASP A 328 15.11 28.13 -13.34
N LEU A 329 16.04 29.01 -12.96
CA LEU A 329 15.85 30.45 -13.12
C LEU A 329 15.63 30.85 -14.59
N ILE A 330 16.25 30.17 -15.56
CA ILE A 330 16.00 30.43 -16.98
C ILE A 330 14.56 30.07 -17.35
N PHE A 331 14.04 28.93 -16.89
CA PHE A 331 12.64 28.53 -17.10
C PHE A 331 11.68 29.51 -16.42
N PHE A 332 11.90 29.84 -15.15
CA PHE A 332 11.13 30.83 -14.41
C PHE A 332 11.10 32.20 -15.12
N VAL A 333 12.25 32.70 -15.57
CA VAL A 333 12.34 34.00 -16.27
C VAL A 333 11.63 33.95 -17.64
N SER A 334 11.56 32.79 -18.28
CA SER A 334 10.89 32.65 -19.57
C SER A 334 9.38 32.88 -19.50
N VAL A 335 8.78 32.56 -18.35
CA VAL A 335 7.36 32.76 -18.04
C VAL A 335 7.12 33.94 -17.10
N TYR A 336 8.13 34.79 -16.85
CA TYR A 336 7.96 35.92 -15.93
C TYR A 336 7.01 36.98 -16.47
N GLY A 337 5.99 37.32 -15.68
CA GLY A 337 4.94 38.28 -16.02
C GLY A 337 3.77 37.67 -16.79
N THR A 338 3.78 36.35 -17.02
CA THR A 338 2.61 35.65 -17.56
C THR A 338 1.53 35.51 -16.51
N VAL A 339 0.34 35.15 -16.99
CA VAL A 339 -0.83 34.78 -16.21
C VAL A 339 -1.11 33.34 -16.63
N PRO A 340 -0.84 32.33 -15.78
CA PRO A 340 -0.97 30.91 -16.14
C PRO A 340 -2.30 30.59 -16.83
N SER A 341 -3.42 31.10 -16.29
CA SER A 341 -4.75 30.91 -16.87
C SER A 341 -4.96 31.53 -18.27
N GLU A 342 -4.16 32.52 -18.66
CA GLU A 342 -4.22 33.20 -19.97
C GLU A 342 -3.09 32.76 -20.92
N SER A 343 -2.12 31.97 -20.44
CA SER A 343 -0.92 31.55 -21.19
C SER A 343 -0.72 30.03 -21.14
N PRO A 344 -1.72 29.23 -21.55
CA PRO A 344 -1.76 27.79 -21.32
C PRO A 344 -0.66 27.01 -22.06
N SER A 345 -0.14 27.55 -23.19
CA SER A 345 0.94 26.93 -23.95
C SER A 345 2.34 27.03 -23.32
N ASP A 346 2.46 27.68 -22.16
CA ASP A 346 3.72 27.81 -21.43
C ASP A 346 3.77 26.74 -20.32
N ASP A 347 4.36 25.58 -20.63
CA ASP A 347 4.44 24.39 -19.75
C ASP A 347 4.95 24.66 -18.32
N TYR A 348 5.66 25.77 -18.12
CA TYR A 348 6.24 26.16 -16.83
C TYR A 348 5.46 27.25 -16.09
N ALA A 349 4.52 27.96 -16.72
CA ALA A 349 3.86 29.11 -16.11
C ALA A 349 3.06 28.71 -14.85
N TRP A 350 2.30 27.61 -14.94
CA TRP A 350 1.49 27.10 -13.84
C TRP A 350 2.35 26.68 -12.63
N VAL A 351 3.47 25.97 -12.84
CA VAL A 351 4.34 25.51 -11.75
C VAL A 351 5.20 26.64 -11.20
N ALA A 352 5.61 27.60 -12.05
CA ALA A 352 6.40 28.77 -11.66
C ALA A 352 5.61 29.83 -10.89
N ASP A 353 4.28 29.79 -10.93
CA ASP A 353 3.41 30.55 -10.03
C ASP A 353 3.44 29.94 -8.63
N LEU A 354 4.57 30.08 -7.96
CA LEU A 354 4.86 29.38 -6.72
C LEU A 354 3.93 29.76 -5.56
N ASN A 355 3.30 30.93 -5.64
CA ASN A 355 2.31 31.35 -4.66
C ASN A 355 0.86 31.08 -5.10
N GLN A 356 0.66 30.58 -6.33
CA GLN A 356 -0.64 30.29 -6.94
C GLN A 356 -1.57 31.52 -6.79
N ASP A 357 -1.14 32.69 -7.27
CA ASP A 357 -1.97 33.92 -7.40
C ASP A 357 -2.33 34.26 -8.85
N ASP A 358 -2.19 33.27 -9.74
CA ASP A 358 -2.37 33.31 -11.20
C ASP A 358 -1.44 34.34 -11.87
N ARG A 359 -0.27 34.61 -11.30
CA ARG A 359 0.71 35.54 -11.86
C ARG A 359 2.13 35.18 -11.50
N VAL A 360 2.93 34.75 -12.48
CA VAL A 360 4.37 34.60 -12.27
C VAL A 360 5.03 35.96 -12.13
N ASN A 361 5.44 36.35 -10.91
CA ASN A 361 5.97 37.67 -10.65
C ASN A 361 7.11 37.69 -9.61
N PHE A 362 7.43 38.87 -9.09
CA PHE A 362 8.55 39.03 -8.15
C PHE A 362 8.31 38.32 -6.81
N ARG A 363 7.06 38.03 -6.45
CA ARG A 363 6.69 37.25 -5.26
C ARG A 363 7.14 35.80 -5.39
N ASP A 364 6.90 35.20 -6.56
CA ASP A 364 7.36 33.84 -6.87
C ASP A 364 8.88 33.80 -6.96
N LEU A 365 9.49 34.84 -7.52
CA LEU A 365 10.95 34.95 -7.54
C LEU A 365 11.54 34.98 -6.11
N ILE A 366 10.85 35.59 -5.14
CA ILE A 366 11.30 35.58 -3.73
C ILE A 366 11.22 34.16 -3.16
N LEU A 367 10.14 33.42 -3.43
CA LEU A 367 9.99 32.02 -3.02
C LEU A 367 11.08 31.14 -3.65
N PHE A 368 11.29 31.26 -4.96
CA PHE A 368 12.35 30.56 -5.69
C PHE A 368 13.74 30.87 -5.12
N VAL A 369 14.08 32.15 -4.94
CA VAL A 369 15.39 32.57 -4.43
C VAL A 369 15.64 32.09 -3.00
N SER A 370 14.59 31.89 -2.19
CA SER A 370 14.73 31.36 -0.82
C SER A 370 15.24 29.91 -0.78
N ASN A 371 15.07 29.17 -1.88
CA ASN A 371 15.52 27.79 -2.06
C ASN A 371 16.65 27.66 -3.10
N TYR A 372 17.18 28.78 -3.61
CA TYR A 372 18.21 28.75 -4.65
C TYR A 372 19.54 28.18 -4.14
N GLY A 373 20.13 27.27 -4.91
CA GLY A 373 21.37 26.59 -4.62
C GLY A 373 21.20 25.30 -3.82
N GLN A 374 19.98 24.95 -3.42
CA GLN A 374 19.69 23.66 -2.79
C GLN A 374 19.77 22.53 -3.80
N ARG A 375 20.12 21.34 -3.32
CA ARG A 375 20.21 20.11 -4.10
C ARG A 375 19.57 18.97 -3.35
N LYS A 376 19.01 18.02 -4.09
CA LYS A 376 18.37 16.82 -3.55
C LYS A 376 19.22 16.10 -2.49
N GLY A 377 20.48 15.78 -2.84
CA GLY A 377 21.41 15.08 -1.95
C GLY A 377 22.00 15.90 -0.78
N ASP A 378 21.73 17.20 -0.69
CA ASP A 378 22.16 18.00 0.48
C ASP A 378 21.19 17.87 1.67
N HIS A 379 20.05 17.18 1.46
CA HIS A 379 18.96 16.97 2.45
C HIS A 379 18.52 18.27 3.10
N ALA A 380 18.58 19.36 2.32
CA ALA A 380 18.31 20.69 2.82
C ALA A 380 16.81 20.89 2.95
N LYS A 381 16.40 21.55 4.05
CA LYS A 381 15.00 21.93 4.23
C LYS A 381 14.60 22.90 3.13
N ILE A 382 13.68 22.46 2.27
CA ILE A 382 13.00 23.32 1.31
C ILE A 382 11.93 24.13 2.06
N ASN A 383 11.87 25.43 1.78
CA ASN A 383 10.87 26.33 2.32
C ASN A 383 9.73 26.42 1.31
N TYR A 384 8.78 25.51 1.42
CA TYR A 384 7.55 25.53 0.64
C TYR A 384 6.60 26.64 1.13
N PRO A 385 5.70 27.15 0.28
CA PRO A 385 4.62 28.03 0.72
C PRO A 385 3.58 27.25 1.56
N ASP A 386 2.73 27.98 2.29
CA ASP A 386 1.77 27.38 3.23
C ASP A 386 0.69 26.51 2.57
N HIS A 387 0.47 26.67 1.26
CA HIS A 387 -0.52 25.98 0.45
C HIS A 387 0.07 24.86 -0.43
N TYR A 388 1.32 24.50 -0.19
CA TYR A 388 1.96 23.35 -0.81
C TYR A 388 1.72 22.08 0.02
N PRO A 389 1.51 20.92 -0.62
CA PRO A 389 1.47 20.67 -2.07
C PRO A 389 0.11 20.91 -2.74
N GLU A 390 -0.92 21.28 -1.97
CA GLU A 390 -2.30 21.14 -2.38
C GLU A 390 -2.69 22.08 -3.53
N ALA A 391 -2.22 23.33 -3.52
CA ALA A 391 -2.66 24.32 -4.51
C ALA A 391 -2.30 23.98 -5.97
N TRP A 392 -1.29 23.14 -6.21
CA TRP A 392 -0.92 22.69 -7.55
C TRP A 392 -1.82 21.55 -8.08
N ASN A 393 -2.72 20.99 -7.25
CA ASN A 393 -3.52 19.81 -7.57
C ASN A 393 -5.01 19.96 -7.24
N GLN A 394 -5.47 21.15 -6.85
CA GLN A 394 -6.88 21.45 -6.56
C GLN A 394 -7.69 21.75 -7.83
N GLN A 395 -7.34 21.13 -8.96
CA GLN A 395 -8.11 21.24 -10.19
C GLN A 395 -9.24 20.21 -10.18
N LEU A 396 -10.48 20.65 -10.40
CA LEU A 396 -11.56 19.75 -10.74
C LEU A 396 -11.47 19.38 -12.22
N GLN A 397 -11.43 18.09 -12.51
CA GLN A 397 -11.32 17.57 -13.88
C GLN A 397 -12.55 16.77 -14.30
N VAL A 398 -12.82 16.67 -15.60
CA VAL A 398 -13.74 15.65 -16.12
C VAL A 398 -13.12 14.26 -16.01
N SER A 399 -13.93 13.25 -15.71
CA SER A 399 -13.45 11.88 -15.54
C SER A 399 -12.81 11.28 -16.81
N VAL A 400 -13.26 11.72 -18.00
CA VAL A 400 -12.75 11.30 -19.31
C VAL A 400 -12.98 12.46 -20.30
N LEU A 401 -12.08 12.67 -21.27
CA LEU A 401 -12.28 13.63 -22.36
C LEU A 401 -13.28 13.14 -23.42
N PRO A 402 -14.06 14.03 -24.06
CA PRO A 402 -15.04 13.62 -25.05
C PRO A 402 -14.38 13.18 -26.36
N GLU A 403 -14.86 12.09 -26.98
CA GLU A 403 -14.41 11.67 -28.32
C GLU A 403 -14.72 12.72 -29.41
N LYS A 404 -15.67 13.61 -29.14
CA LYS A 404 -16.07 14.71 -30.00
C LYS A 404 -16.58 15.88 -29.16
N GLU A 405 -16.00 17.05 -29.38
CA GLU A 405 -16.45 18.30 -28.76
C GLU A 405 -17.93 18.59 -29.01
N SER A 406 -18.60 19.04 -27.96
CA SER A 406 -19.97 19.51 -27.97
C SER A 406 -20.10 20.80 -28.78
N GLY A 407 -21.24 20.94 -29.46
CA GLY A 407 -21.60 22.18 -30.15
C GLY A 407 -22.28 23.22 -29.25
N ALA A 408 -22.27 22.99 -27.93
CA ALA A 408 -22.85 23.90 -26.95
C ALA A 408 -22.14 25.26 -27.00
N PRO A 409 -22.87 26.37 -26.79
CA PRO A 409 -22.26 27.69 -26.69
C PRO A 409 -21.30 27.75 -25.49
N ALA A 410 -20.18 28.45 -25.68
CA ALA A 410 -19.20 28.73 -24.63
C ALA A 410 -19.83 29.48 -23.44
N LEU A 411 -19.32 29.19 -22.24
CA LEU A 411 -19.70 29.92 -21.04
C LEU A 411 -19.32 31.40 -21.19
N THR A 412 -20.21 32.28 -20.77
CA THR A 412 -19.92 33.72 -20.76
C THR A 412 -19.59 34.16 -19.35
N GLN A 413 -18.71 35.17 -19.21
CA GLN A 413 -18.39 35.76 -17.91
C GLN A 413 -19.65 36.17 -17.12
N ALA A 414 -20.67 36.71 -17.80
CA ALA A 414 -21.91 37.12 -17.14
C ALA A 414 -22.72 35.94 -16.57
N MET A 415 -22.67 34.77 -17.22
CA MET A 415 -23.31 33.55 -16.72
C MET A 415 -22.55 33.00 -15.52
N ALA A 416 -21.21 32.93 -15.59
CA ALA A 416 -20.36 32.53 -14.47
C ALA A 416 -20.55 33.45 -13.25
N ASP A 417 -20.55 34.77 -13.46
CA ASP A 417 -20.79 35.76 -12.40
C ASP A 417 -22.17 35.57 -11.74
N GLN A 418 -23.19 35.19 -12.51
CA GLN A 418 -24.53 34.93 -11.99
C GLN A 418 -24.55 33.63 -11.18
N ALA A 419 -24.01 32.54 -11.73
CA ALA A 419 -23.93 31.25 -11.07
C ALA A 419 -23.13 31.33 -9.75
N LEU A 420 -22.01 32.07 -9.71
CA LEU A 420 -21.26 32.30 -8.48
C LEU A 420 -22.11 33.02 -7.44
N ARG A 421 -22.82 34.09 -7.83
CA ARG A 421 -23.67 34.84 -6.88
C ARG A 421 -24.74 33.94 -6.26
N ASP A 422 -25.42 33.16 -7.09
CA ASP A 422 -26.50 32.29 -6.64
C ASP A 422 -25.95 31.19 -5.71
N THR A 423 -24.83 30.58 -6.07
CA THR A 423 -24.16 29.54 -5.26
C THR A 423 -23.61 30.10 -3.95
N VAL A 424 -23.04 31.31 -3.93
CA VAL A 424 -22.56 31.96 -2.70
C VAL A 424 -23.73 32.35 -1.78
N GLU A 425 -24.85 32.82 -2.33
CA GLU A 425 -26.05 33.13 -1.56
C GLU A 425 -26.63 31.88 -0.89
N GLU A 426 -26.57 30.73 -1.57
CA GLU A 426 -26.93 29.41 -1.05
C GLU A 426 -25.97 29.00 0.08
N VAL A 427 -24.69 28.76 -0.24
CA VAL A 427 -23.67 28.22 0.69
C VAL A 427 -23.49 29.11 1.93
N SER A 428 -23.64 30.43 1.80
CA SER A 428 -23.51 31.35 2.94
C SER A 428 -24.57 31.12 4.02
N GLN A 429 -25.75 30.57 3.69
CA GLN A 429 -26.82 30.30 4.64
C GLN A 429 -26.48 29.14 5.58
N GLU A 430 -25.63 28.22 5.11
CA GLU A 430 -25.21 27.01 5.84
C GLU A 430 -23.96 27.23 6.68
N LEU A 431 -23.19 28.29 6.41
CA LEU A 431 -21.88 28.53 7.02
C LEU A 431 -21.91 29.44 8.27
N PRO A 432 -20.97 29.26 9.22
CA PRO A 432 -20.74 30.21 10.31
C PRO A 432 -20.31 31.61 9.79
N ALA A 433 -20.64 32.66 10.54
CA ALA A 433 -20.41 34.06 10.13
C ALA A 433 -18.94 34.43 9.81
N GLU A 434 -17.97 33.68 10.35
CA GLU A 434 -16.54 33.88 10.06
C GLU A 434 -16.18 33.38 8.65
N SER A 435 -16.78 32.27 8.19
CA SER A 435 -16.59 31.71 6.86
C SER A 435 -17.33 32.50 5.78
N GLN A 436 -18.48 33.10 6.11
CA GLN A 436 -19.24 33.98 5.20
C GLN A 436 -18.42 35.20 4.73
N GLN A 437 -17.54 35.74 5.58
CA GLN A 437 -16.67 36.86 5.20
C GLN A 437 -15.64 36.46 4.14
N LYS A 438 -15.14 35.21 4.16
CA LYS A 438 -14.20 34.72 3.13
C LYS A 438 -14.85 34.68 1.75
N LEU A 439 -16.14 34.36 1.67
CA LEU A 439 -16.87 34.22 0.41
C LEU A 439 -17.27 35.57 -0.23
N THR A 440 -17.23 36.67 0.54
CA THR A 440 -17.71 37.99 0.06
C THR A 440 -16.77 38.61 -0.99
N ASP A 441 -15.49 38.26 -0.95
CA ASP A 441 -14.46 38.82 -1.84
C ASP A 441 -14.10 37.88 -3.00
N VAL A 442 -14.77 36.72 -3.10
CA VAL A 442 -14.50 35.72 -4.14
C VAL A 442 -14.89 36.24 -5.51
N LYS A 443 -13.99 36.04 -6.48
CA LYS A 443 -14.20 36.37 -7.89
C LYS A 443 -14.32 35.10 -8.71
N ILE A 444 -14.96 35.18 -9.86
CA ILE A 444 -14.97 34.11 -10.86
C ILE A 444 -14.49 34.66 -12.19
N GLN A 445 -13.70 33.89 -12.93
CA GLN A 445 -13.20 34.25 -14.25
C GLN A 445 -13.36 33.07 -15.20
N VAL A 446 -13.91 33.34 -16.38
CA VAL A 446 -13.99 32.34 -17.45
C VAL A 446 -12.69 32.38 -18.25
N ALA A 447 -11.97 31.28 -18.26
CA ALA A 447 -10.72 31.07 -18.98
C ALA A 447 -10.81 29.79 -19.82
N ASP A 448 -9.91 29.61 -20.79
CA ASP A 448 -9.79 28.36 -21.55
C ASP A 448 -8.76 27.49 -20.82
N LEU A 449 -9.25 26.56 -19.98
CA LEU A 449 -8.42 25.68 -19.16
C LEU A 449 -8.00 24.46 -20.00
N GLU A 450 -6.76 24.00 -19.84
CA GLU A 450 -6.26 22.91 -20.67
C GLU A 450 -6.78 21.53 -20.25
N GLY A 451 -6.80 20.61 -21.22
CA GLY A 451 -7.01 19.20 -20.97
C GLY A 451 -8.40 18.92 -20.40
N ALA A 452 -8.43 18.17 -19.29
CA ALA A 452 -9.65 17.73 -18.63
C ALA A 452 -10.17 18.73 -17.58
N THR A 453 -9.47 19.82 -17.32
CA THR A 453 -9.76 20.73 -16.21
C THR A 453 -11.01 21.56 -16.49
N VAL A 454 -11.94 21.59 -15.53
CA VAL A 454 -13.21 22.34 -15.61
C VAL A 454 -13.30 23.46 -14.57
N GLY A 455 -12.58 23.34 -13.46
CA GLY A 455 -12.52 24.34 -12.41
C GLY A 455 -11.17 24.31 -11.68
N GLN A 456 -10.78 25.47 -11.16
CA GLN A 456 -9.69 25.59 -10.19
C GLN A 456 -9.85 26.85 -9.33
N ALA A 457 -9.51 26.75 -8.05
CA ALA A 457 -9.50 27.86 -7.11
C ALA A 457 -8.07 28.36 -6.87
N VAL A 458 -7.83 29.65 -7.09
CA VAL A 458 -6.50 30.27 -7.00
C VAL A 458 -6.62 31.61 -6.23
N GLY A 459 -6.05 31.66 -5.03
CA GLY A 459 -6.15 32.81 -4.14
C GLY A 459 -7.60 33.14 -3.73
N ASP A 460 -8.17 34.23 -4.24
CA ASP A 460 -9.57 34.63 -4.04
C ASP A 460 -10.42 34.51 -5.32
N THR A 461 -9.89 33.85 -6.36
CA THR A 461 -10.50 33.78 -7.69
C THR A 461 -10.70 32.32 -8.11
N ILE A 462 -11.92 32.02 -8.56
CA ILE A 462 -12.30 30.77 -9.19
C ILE A 462 -12.13 30.92 -10.70
N TYR A 463 -11.37 30.04 -11.32
CA TYR A 463 -11.26 29.94 -12.77
C TYR A 463 -12.11 28.79 -13.27
N ILE A 464 -12.99 29.08 -14.23
CA ILE A 464 -13.89 28.11 -14.84
C ILE A 464 -13.57 28.00 -16.32
N ASP A 465 -13.54 26.76 -16.83
CA ASP A 465 -13.27 26.51 -18.23
C ASP A 465 -14.36 27.08 -19.15
N VAL A 466 -13.99 27.54 -20.34
CA VAL A 466 -14.89 28.18 -21.30
C VAL A 466 -15.81 27.18 -21.98
N ASN A 467 -15.38 25.93 -22.13
CA ASN A 467 -16.07 24.90 -22.92
C ASN A 467 -16.33 23.57 -22.17
N ALA A 468 -16.01 23.53 -20.88
CA ALA A 468 -16.11 22.37 -20.00
C ALA A 468 -15.32 21.15 -20.52
N ALA A 469 -14.04 21.33 -20.84
CA ALA A 469 -13.17 20.31 -21.41
C ALA A 469 -13.77 19.65 -22.68
N GLY A 470 -14.53 20.43 -23.45
CA GLY A 470 -15.20 20.03 -24.68
C GLY A 470 -16.59 19.43 -24.51
N TYR A 471 -17.12 19.23 -23.30
CA TYR A 471 -18.48 18.72 -23.07
C TYR A 471 -19.56 19.79 -23.19
N GLY A 472 -19.22 21.06 -22.91
CA GLY A 472 -20.17 22.14 -22.73
C GLY A 472 -20.80 22.16 -21.34
N TRP A 473 -21.26 23.35 -20.95
CA TRP A 473 -21.82 23.60 -19.62
C TRP A 473 -23.33 23.37 -19.56
N PHE A 474 -23.78 22.66 -18.53
CA PHE A 474 -25.12 22.78 -18.02
C PHE A 474 -25.15 23.94 -17.01
N VAL A 475 -25.94 24.95 -17.33
CA VAL A 475 -26.16 26.12 -16.47
C VAL A 475 -27.61 26.06 -16.04
N ASP A 476 -27.79 25.78 -14.77
CA ASP A 476 -29.09 25.56 -14.16
C ASP A 476 -29.71 26.89 -13.73
N ASP A 477 -30.91 27.19 -14.23
CA ASP A 477 -31.69 28.36 -13.82
C ASP A 477 -32.40 28.12 -12.46
N THR A 478 -32.51 26.86 -12.03
CA THR A 478 -33.21 26.38 -10.83
C THR A 478 -32.38 25.33 -10.06
N PRO A 479 -31.16 25.67 -9.61
CA PRO A 479 -30.19 24.70 -9.07
C PRO A 479 -30.67 23.87 -7.87
N LEU A 480 -31.65 24.38 -7.11
CA LEU A 480 -32.21 23.75 -5.92
C LEU A 480 -33.37 22.79 -6.20
N ASP A 481 -33.99 22.88 -7.39
CA ASP A 481 -35.15 22.07 -7.73
C ASP A 481 -34.73 20.70 -8.30
N HIS A 482 -33.49 20.61 -8.82
CA HIS A 482 -32.87 19.40 -9.37
C HIS A 482 -33.70 18.69 -10.45
N SER A 483 -34.60 19.39 -11.13
CA SER A 483 -35.64 18.79 -11.97
C SER A 483 -35.10 18.06 -13.21
N GLU A 484 -33.85 18.32 -13.56
CA GLU A 484 -33.11 17.77 -14.70
C GLU A 484 -32.42 16.44 -14.36
N PHE A 485 -32.40 16.05 -13.09
CA PHE A 485 -31.65 14.91 -12.59
C PHE A 485 -32.53 13.88 -11.86
N GLN A 486 -31.97 12.69 -11.68
CA GLN A 486 -32.54 11.63 -10.85
C GLN A 486 -31.50 11.15 -9.83
N ASP A 487 -31.96 10.73 -8.66
CA ASP A 487 -31.09 10.22 -7.60
C ASP A 487 -30.42 8.88 -7.99
N ASP A 488 -29.11 8.78 -7.79
CA ASP A 488 -28.30 7.57 -7.99
C ASP A 488 -27.84 6.95 -6.65
N GLY A 489 -28.26 7.52 -5.52
CA GLY A 489 -28.10 6.93 -4.19
C GLY A 489 -26.72 7.08 -3.55
N GLN A 490 -25.82 7.90 -4.11
CA GLN A 490 -24.44 8.11 -3.63
C GLN A 490 -24.03 9.59 -3.65
N LEU A 491 -24.77 10.47 -2.96
CA LEU A 491 -24.52 11.93 -2.93
C LEU A 491 -24.35 12.55 -4.35
N ALA A 492 -24.99 11.94 -5.34
CA ALA A 492 -24.87 12.30 -6.73
C ALA A 492 -26.23 12.13 -7.42
N LEU A 493 -26.54 13.06 -8.30
CA LEU A 493 -27.71 13.04 -9.15
C LEU A 493 -27.27 12.87 -10.60
N ILE A 494 -27.97 12.02 -11.35
CA ILE A 494 -27.64 11.67 -12.73
C ILE A 494 -28.72 12.19 -13.69
N ALA A 495 -28.28 12.79 -14.80
CA ALA A 495 -29.13 13.30 -15.85
C ALA A 495 -29.54 12.17 -16.80
N LEU A 496 -30.85 11.93 -16.95
CA LEU A 496 -31.34 10.92 -17.88
C LEU A 496 -31.18 11.36 -19.35
N PRO A 497 -31.02 10.42 -20.30
CA PRO A 497 -30.96 10.74 -21.73
C PRO A 497 -32.16 11.58 -22.19
N GLY A 498 -31.88 12.78 -22.71
CA GLY A 498 -32.88 13.72 -23.21
C GLY A 498 -33.31 14.81 -22.23
N SER A 499 -32.78 14.81 -21.00
CA SER A 499 -32.79 15.99 -20.12
C SER A 499 -31.83 17.07 -20.64
N ASP A 500 -32.01 18.30 -20.15
CA ASP A 500 -31.17 19.43 -20.56
C ASP A 500 -29.73 19.30 -20.00
N ALA A 501 -29.54 18.58 -18.89
CA ALA A 501 -28.22 18.30 -18.30
C ALA A 501 -27.51 17.09 -18.92
N ALA A 502 -28.19 16.30 -19.77
CA ALA A 502 -27.65 15.03 -20.28
C ALA A 502 -26.36 15.22 -21.08
N GLY A 503 -25.25 14.71 -20.54
CA GLY A 503 -23.94 14.71 -21.20
C GLY A 503 -23.19 16.05 -21.16
N LEU A 504 -23.64 17.01 -20.34
CA LEU A 504 -22.99 18.29 -20.09
C LEU A 504 -22.36 18.32 -18.69
N ILE A 505 -21.42 19.23 -18.42
CA ILE A 505 -20.82 19.40 -17.09
C ILE A 505 -21.66 20.38 -16.27
N ASP A 506 -22.02 20.00 -15.04
CA ASP A 506 -22.82 20.83 -14.15
C ASP A 506 -22.02 21.98 -13.54
N LEU A 507 -22.29 23.22 -13.96
CA LEU A 507 -21.58 24.41 -13.49
C LEU A 507 -21.74 24.64 -11.99
N TRP A 508 -22.91 24.32 -11.44
CA TRP A 508 -23.19 24.49 -10.01
C TRP A 508 -22.28 23.60 -9.16
N THR A 509 -22.12 22.32 -9.55
CA THR A 509 -21.21 21.39 -8.87
C THR A 509 -19.78 21.92 -8.86
N VAL A 510 -19.29 22.39 -10.01
CA VAL A 510 -17.93 22.95 -10.12
C VAL A 510 -17.76 24.16 -9.20
N ILE A 511 -18.70 25.13 -9.23
CA ILE A 511 -18.57 26.33 -8.38
C ILE A 511 -18.61 25.96 -6.89
N ARG A 512 -19.48 25.03 -6.46
CA ARG A 512 -19.50 24.57 -5.06
C ARG A 512 -18.18 23.88 -4.66
N HIS A 513 -17.62 23.05 -5.55
CA HIS A 513 -16.33 22.40 -5.34
C HIS A 513 -15.23 23.43 -5.08
N GLU A 514 -15.10 24.43 -5.95
CA GLU A 514 -14.07 25.47 -5.84
C GLU A 514 -14.26 26.37 -4.62
N LEU A 515 -15.52 26.68 -4.25
CA LEU A 515 -15.82 27.36 -2.99
C LEU A 515 -15.39 26.50 -1.78
N GLY A 516 -15.48 25.18 -1.87
CA GLY A 516 -14.96 24.24 -0.89
C GLY A 516 -13.45 24.42 -0.66
N HIS A 517 -12.66 24.45 -1.73
CA HIS A 517 -11.22 24.74 -1.66
C HIS A 517 -10.92 26.09 -1.01
N LEU A 518 -11.66 27.15 -1.39
CA LEU A 518 -11.50 28.49 -0.78
C LEU A 518 -11.87 28.54 0.71
N LEU A 519 -12.74 27.63 1.16
CA LEU A 519 -13.11 27.46 2.57
C LEU A 519 -12.10 26.59 3.33
N GLY A 520 -11.20 25.89 2.63
CA GLY A 520 -10.15 25.04 3.18
C GLY A 520 -10.51 23.56 3.22
N TYR A 521 -11.49 23.10 2.43
CA TYR A 521 -11.75 21.69 2.22
C TYR A 521 -10.84 21.14 1.12
N GLU A 522 -10.37 19.91 1.29
CA GLU A 522 -9.58 19.20 0.27
C GLU A 522 -10.48 18.29 -0.57
N HIS A 523 -9.90 17.68 -1.61
CA HIS A 523 -10.60 16.63 -2.34
C HIS A 523 -11.00 15.48 -1.40
N ALA A 524 -12.15 14.87 -1.67
CA ALA A 524 -12.69 13.75 -0.92
C ALA A 524 -12.96 12.56 -1.86
N ASP A 525 -13.05 11.36 -1.29
CA ASP A 525 -13.37 10.14 -2.05
C ASP A 525 -14.80 10.14 -2.61
N ALA A 526 -15.70 10.98 -2.06
CA ALA A 526 -17.10 11.05 -2.46
C ALA A 526 -17.71 12.45 -2.24
N GLY A 527 -18.72 12.78 -3.05
CA GLY A 527 -19.52 14.00 -2.94
C GLY A 527 -18.95 15.18 -3.72
N VAL A 528 -19.38 16.40 -3.37
CA VAL A 528 -19.02 17.62 -4.11
C VAL A 528 -17.51 17.90 -4.16
N MET A 529 -16.73 17.37 -3.22
CA MET A 529 -15.27 17.52 -3.19
C MET A 529 -14.51 16.41 -3.93
N GLU A 530 -15.16 15.54 -4.71
CA GLU A 530 -14.44 14.59 -5.57
C GLU A 530 -13.55 15.30 -6.60
N ALA A 531 -12.35 14.78 -6.85
CA ALA A 531 -11.38 15.35 -7.80
C ALA A 531 -11.83 15.29 -9.28
N THR A 532 -12.84 14.47 -9.57
CA THR A 532 -13.38 14.30 -10.92
C THR A 532 -14.88 14.45 -10.96
N LEU A 533 -15.40 14.99 -12.07
CA LEU A 533 -16.82 15.14 -12.33
C LEU A 533 -17.21 14.46 -13.64
N GLU A 534 -18.19 13.56 -13.61
CA GLU A 534 -18.75 12.94 -14.80
C GLU A 534 -19.75 13.85 -15.53
N PRO A 535 -19.85 13.75 -16.87
CA PRO A 535 -20.87 14.46 -17.63
C PRO A 535 -22.27 13.96 -17.29
N GLY A 536 -23.20 14.90 -17.10
CA GLY A 536 -24.56 14.65 -16.66
C GLY A 536 -24.68 14.32 -15.18
N VAL A 537 -23.65 14.56 -14.37
CA VAL A 537 -23.70 14.33 -12.92
C VAL A 537 -23.69 15.67 -12.18
N ARG A 538 -24.55 15.78 -11.16
CA ARG A 538 -24.49 16.82 -10.14
C ARG A 538 -24.09 16.17 -8.82
N LYS A 539 -23.03 16.66 -8.18
CA LYS A 539 -22.57 16.14 -6.87
C LYS A 539 -23.16 16.98 -5.75
N LEU A 540 -23.70 16.33 -4.74
CA LEU A 540 -24.29 16.97 -3.56
C LEU A 540 -23.25 17.07 -2.42
N PRO A 541 -23.34 18.07 -1.54
CA PRO A 541 -22.49 18.17 -0.38
C PRO A 541 -22.82 17.06 0.64
N ASP A 542 -21.79 16.51 1.29
CA ASP A 542 -21.98 15.58 2.42
C ASP A 542 -22.16 16.36 3.73
N TRP A 543 -23.32 17.00 3.92
CA TRP A 543 -23.64 17.67 5.17
C TRP A 543 -25.04 17.26 5.63
N ASN A 544 -25.06 16.50 6.72
CA ASN A 544 -26.14 15.73 7.36
C ASN A 544 -27.47 16.49 7.73
N GLU A 545 -27.88 17.52 7.01
CA GLU A 545 -29.20 18.18 7.17
C GLU A 545 -29.93 18.49 5.83
N GLU A 546 -29.26 18.48 4.67
CA GLU A 546 -29.93 18.77 3.37
C GLU A 546 -30.56 17.55 2.70
N THR A 547 -30.10 16.33 3.01
CA THR A 547 -30.79 15.11 2.57
C THR A 547 -32.25 15.11 3.03
N ASP A 548 -32.54 15.65 4.22
CA ASP A 548 -33.91 15.79 4.73
C ASP A 548 -34.75 16.82 3.94
N GLN A 549 -34.14 17.85 3.34
CA GLN A 549 -34.85 18.82 2.50
C GLN A 549 -35.01 18.33 1.04
N PHE A 550 -34.01 17.63 0.51
CA PHE A 550 -34.06 16.97 -0.79
C PHE A 550 -35.13 15.86 -0.83
N PHE A 551 -35.22 15.00 0.19
CA PHE A 551 -36.31 14.01 0.25
C PHE A 551 -37.68 14.65 0.49
N ALA A 552 -37.75 15.83 1.13
CA ALA A 552 -39.00 16.55 1.32
C ALA A 552 -39.54 17.18 0.02
N SER A 553 -38.68 17.57 -0.93
CA SER A 553 -39.12 18.12 -2.22
C SER A 553 -39.63 17.06 -3.19
N PHE A 554 -39.09 15.83 -3.14
CA PHE A 554 -39.59 14.70 -3.94
C PHE A 554 -40.95 14.15 -3.48
N GLU A 555 -41.33 14.31 -2.20
CA GLU A 555 -42.64 13.87 -1.70
C GLU A 555 -43.80 14.80 -2.11
N GLU A 556 -43.54 16.09 -2.41
CA GLU A 556 -44.61 17.04 -2.75
C GLU A 556 -45.17 16.90 -4.19
N GLU A 557 -44.46 16.22 -5.12
CA GLU A 557 -44.94 16.03 -6.50
C GLU A 557 -45.76 14.74 -6.74
N GLU A 558 -45.71 13.73 -5.84
CA GLU A 558 -46.52 12.50 -6.01
C GLU A 558 -47.95 12.59 -5.44
N GLU A 559 -48.29 13.59 -4.62
CA GLU A 559 -49.63 13.67 -3.98
C GLU A 559 -50.75 14.32 -4.83
N LEU A 560 -50.50 14.72 -6.09
CA LEU A 560 -51.52 15.37 -6.94
C LEU A 560 -52.03 14.57 -8.15
N LEU A 561 -51.98 13.24 -8.13
CA LEU A 561 -52.76 12.41 -9.05
C LEU A 561 -53.49 11.26 -8.36
N SER A 562 -54.42 11.61 -7.45
CA SER A 562 -55.51 10.72 -7.09
C SER A 562 -56.68 10.86 -8.09
N PHE A 563 -56.86 9.87 -8.97
CA PHE A 563 -58.14 9.59 -9.64
C PHE A 563 -58.45 8.10 -9.62
#